data_AF-A0A1J6KG21-F1
#
_entry.id   AF-A0A1J6KG21-F1
#
_cell.length_a   1.000
_cell.length_b   1.000
_cell.length_c   1.000
_cell.angle_alpha   90.00
_cell.angle_beta   90.00
_cell.angle_gamma   90.00
#
_symmetry.space_group_name_H-M   'P 1'
#
loop_
_entity.id
_entity.type
_entity.pdbx_description
1 polymer ?
#
loop_
_entity_poly.entity_id
_entity_poly.type
_entity_poly.pdbx_seq_one_letter_code
_entity_poly.pdbx_strand_id
1 'polypeptide(L)'
;LKDTYIKQDYMHIPKRLYEHIPESHSTAVLQYGGKEWFMGINIGERRWLKDGWKYFMMNNDIKRGCLIKFELVEIAQLFAVFKVQVKGQGTPEDPVEIN
;
A
#
# COMPACT_ATOMS: atom_id res chain seq x y z
N LEU A 1 -11.04 0.44 3.83
CA LEU A 1 -10.37 1.14 2.70
C LEU A 1 -11.36 2.08 2.01
N LYS A 2 -10.92 3.19 1.40
CA LYS A 2 -11.80 3.96 0.48
C LYS A 2 -11.84 3.28 -0.88
N ASP A 3 -12.98 3.35 -1.58
CA ASP A 3 -13.18 2.71 -2.89
C ASP A 3 -12.18 3.17 -3.95
N THR A 4 -11.76 4.44 -3.85
CA THR A 4 -10.73 5.02 -4.72
C THR A 4 -9.44 4.21 -4.67
N TYR A 5 -9.02 3.74 -3.50
CA TYR A 5 -7.80 2.95 -3.34
C TYR A 5 -7.95 1.48 -3.74
N ILE A 6 -9.16 1.02 -4.05
CA ILE A 6 -9.39 -0.33 -4.58
C ILE A 6 -9.44 -0.27 -6.11
N LYS A 7 -10.03 0.80 -6.66
CA LYS A 7 -10.17 0.99 -8.12
C LYS A 7 -8.92 1.57 -8.78
N GLN A 8 -8.20 2.44 -8.09
CA GLN A 8 -6.98 3.09 -8.60
C GLN A 8 -5.74 2.26 -8.29
N ASP A 9 -4.73 2.32 -9.15
CA ASP A 9 -3.43 1.68 -8.92
C ASP A 9 -2.50 2.53 -8.02
N TYR A 10 -3.08 3.35 -7.15
CA TYR A 10 -2.32 4.09 -6.16
C TYR A 10 -3.07 4.28 -4.85
N MET A 11 -2.30 4.49 -3.78
CA MET A 11 -2.82 4.76 -2.44
C MET A 11 -2.02 5.86 -1.76
N HIS A 12 -2.71 6.93 -1.38
CA HIS A 12 -2.07 8.02 -0.64
C HIS A 12 -1.56 7.52 0.71
N ILE A 13 -0.28 7.75 0.95
CA ILE A 13 0.32 7.51 2.25
C ILE A 13 -0.17 8.63 3.18
N PRO A 14 -0.70 8.32 4.38
CA PRO A 14 -1.05 9.36 5.34
C PRO A 14 0.16 10.23 5.70
N LYS A 15 -0.05 11.54 5.87
CA LYS A 15 1.03 12.51 6.16
C LYS A 15 1.98 12.09 7.28
N ARG A 16 1.43 11.62 8.39
CA ARG A 16 2.21 11.14 9.54
C ARG A 16 3.15 9.96 9.24
N LEU A 17 2.88 9.18 8.19
CA LEU A 17 3.74 8.06 7.78
C LEU A 17 4.86 8.53 6.87
N TYR A 18 4.56 9.42 5.91
CA TYR A 18 5.54 9.80 4.92
C TYR A 18 6.51 10.90 5.35
N GLU A 19 6.21 11.64 6.42
CA GLU A 19 7.14 12.62 7.02
C GLU A 19 8.45 11.98 7.51
N HIS A 20 8.44 10.67 7.73
CA HIS A 20 9.63 9.90 8.11
C HIS A 20 10.38 9.32 6.90
N ILE A 21 9.82 9.36 5.70
CA ILE A 21 10.42 8.77 4.51
C ILE A 21 11.23 9.86 3.79
N PRO A 22 12.53 9.65 3.52
CA PRO A 22 13.32 10.63 2.77
C PRO A 22 12.71 10.92 1.39
N GLU A 23 12.76 12.18 0.97
CA GLU A 23 12.14 12.61 -0.29
C GLU A 23 12.72 11.87 -1.51
N SER A 24 14.00 11.49 -1.45
CA SER A 24 14.71 10.73 -2.48
C SER A 24 14.23 9.30 -2.66
N HIS A 25 13.57 8.70 -1.65
CA HIS A 25 13.17 7.31 -1.73
C HIS A 25 12.05 7.17 -2.75
N SER A 26 12.20 6.26 -3.70
CA SER A 26 11.19 6.02 -4.73
C SER A 26 10.55 4.64 -4.61
N THR A 27 10.88 3.89 -3.56
CA THR A 27 10.49 2.49 -3.41
C THR A 27 10.00 2.19 -2.00
N ALA A 28 8.90 1.46 -1.88
CA ALA A 28 8.41 0.85 -0.65
C ALA A 28 8.40 -0.67 -0.78
N VAL A 29 8.63 -1.37 0.33
CA VAL A 29 8.44 -2.81 0.46
C VAL A 29 7.33 -3.07 1.46
N LEU A 30 6.24 -3.69 1.05
CA LEU A 30 5.19 -4.15 1.96
C LEU A 30 5.43 -5.62 2.32
N GLN A 31 5.59 -5.90 3.61
CA GLN A 31 5.69 -7.25 4.14
C GLN A 31 4.30 -7.73 4.59
N TYR A 32 3.75 -8.73 3.89
CA TYR A 32 2.43 -9.29 4.17
C TYR A 32 2.37 -10.78 3.84
N GLY A 33 1.78 -11.58 4.72
CA GLY A 33 1.61 -13.01 4.48
C GLY A 33 2.91 -13.79 4.25
N GLY A 34 4.02 -13.32 4.83
CA GLY A 34 5.36 -13.91 4.62
C GLY A 34 5.99 -13.58 3.26
N LYS A 35 5.38 -12.69 2.47
CA LYS A 35 5.89 -12.22 1.18
C LYS A 35 6.23 -10.74 1.22
N GLU A 36 7.11 -10.34 0.30
CA GLU A 36 7.48 -8.95 0.06
C GLU A 36 6.85 -8.45 -1.24
N TRP A 37 6.27 -7.25 -1.17
CA TRP A 37 5.62 -6.58 -2.29
C TRP A 37 6.31 -5.25 -2.54
N PHE A 38 7.01 -5.16 -3.68
CA PHE A 38 7.71 -3.95 -4.08
C PHE A 38 6.73 -2.98 -4.74
N MET A 39 6.82 -1.72 -4.33
CA MET A 39 5.97 -0.64 -4.84
C MET A 39 6.80 0.58 -5.16
N GLY A 40 6.39 1.30 -6.19
CA GLY A 40 6.85 2.66 -6.41
C GLY A 40 6.29 3.61 -5.35
N ILE A 41 7.07 4.62 -5.00
CA ILE A 41 6.61 5.83 -4.32
C ILE A 41 6.93 7.00 -5.23
N ASN A 42 5.98 7.92 -5.40
CA ASN A 42 6.31 9.17 -6.11
C ASN A 42 7.23 10.05 -5.26
N ILE A 43 8.09 10.82 -5.94
CA ILE A 43 8.96 11.83 -5.32
C ILE A 43 8.13 13.11 -5.06
N GLY A 44 8.51 13.89 -4.04
CA GLY A 44 7.87 15.16 -3.65
C GLY A 44 7.09 15.10 -2.33
N GLU A 45 6.47 16.21 -1.94
CA GLU A 45 5.89 16.39 -0.58
C GLU A 45 4.67 15.52 -0.28
N ARG A 46 3.86 15.18 -1.30
CA ARG A 46 2.69 14.30 -1.14
C ARG A 46 3.02 12.93 -1.67
N ARG A 47 2.97 11.92 -0.82
CA ARG A 47 3.46 10.58 -1.13
C ARG A 47 2.29 9.61 -1.32
N TRP A 48 2.39 8.75 -2.33
CA TRP A 48 1.49 7.64 -2.58
C TRP A 48 2.27 6.40 -3.05
N LEU A 49 1.76 5.24 -2.67
CA LEU A 49 2.19 3.96 -3.25
C LEU A 49 1.61 3.85 -4.66
N LYS A 50 2.42 3.39 -5.62
CA LYS A 50 2.06 3.17 -7.03
C LYS A 50 2.81 1.96 -7.58
N ASP A 51 2.55 1.61 -8.84
CA ASP A 51 3.29 0.59 -9.59
C ASP A 51 3.38 -0.74 -8.81
N GLY A 52 2.22 -1.31 -8.44
CA GLY A 52 2.14 -2.56 -7.67
C GLY A 52 1.05 -2.58 -6.59
N TRP A 53 0.44 -1.43 -6.27
CA TRP A 53 -0.61 -1.34 -5.26
C TRP A 53 -1.83 -2.20 -5.60
N LYS A 54 -2.36 -2.09 -6.82
CA LYS A 54 -3.52 -2.89 -7.25
C LYS A 54 -3.21 -4.38 -7.29
N TYR A 55 -2.02 -4.73 -7.77
CA TYR A 55 -1.56 -6.13 -7.80
C TYR A 55 -1.47 -6.73 -6.39
N PHE A 56 -0.96 -5.96 -5.43
CA PHE A 56 -0.96 -6.35 -4.01
C PHE A 56 -2.37 -6.61 -3.49
N MET A 57 -3.32 -5.70 -3.75
CA MET A 57 -4.70 -5.86 -3.29
C MET A 57 -5.36 -7.13 -3.85
N MET A 58 -5.23 -7.35 -5.17
CA MET A 58 -5.85 -8.48 -5.87
C MET A 58 -5.29 -9.83 -5.44
N ASN A 59 -3.96 -9.98 -5.39
CA ASN A 59 -3.34 -11.28 -5.09
C ASN A 59 -3.47 -11.70 -3.63
N ASN A 60 -3.80 -10.76 -2.74
CA ASN A 60 -3.98 -11.00 -1.32
C ASN A 60 -5.46 -11.02 -0.91
N ASP A 61 -6.38 -11.01 -1.88
CA ASP A 61 -7.84 -10.98 -1.68
C ASP A 61 -8.30 -9.87 -0.72
N ILE A 62 -7.63 -8.72 -0.76
CA ILE A 62 -7.96 -7.59 0.12
C ILE A 62 -9.11 -6.82 -0.52
N LYS A 63 -10.27 -6.84 0.14
CA LYS A 63 -11.53 -6.31 -0.40
C LYS A 63 -11.96 -5.01 0.27
N ARG A 64 -13.02 -4.42 -0.29
CA ARG A 64 -13.77 -3.35 0.35
C ARG A 64 -14.21 -3.80 1.75
N GLY A 65 -14.21 -2.89 2.72
CA GLY A 65 -14.49 -3.23 4.12
C GLY A 65 -13.28 -3.75 4.91
N CYS A 66 -12.19 -4.17 4.26
CA CYS A 66 -10.94 -4.47 4.98
C CYS A 66 -10.28 -3.19 5.50
N LEU A 67 -9.67 -3.31 6.69
CA LEU A 67 -8.80 -2.31 7.28
C LEU A 67 -7.34 -2.77 7.10
N ILE A 68 -6.53 -1.92 6.48
CA ILE A 68 -5.10 -2.15 6.33
C ILE A 68 -4.37 -1.25 7.32
N LYS A 69 -3.54 -1.86 8.17
CA LYS A 69 -2.62 -1.17 9.06
C LYS A 69 -1.21 -1.29 8.48
N PHE A 70 -0.54 -0.15 8.37
CA PHE A 70 0.87 -0.06 8.02
C PHE A 70 1.67 0.26 9.27
N GLU A 71 2.80 -0.41 9.43
CA GLU A 71 3.81 -0.14 10.44
C GLU A 71 5.13 0.05 9.73
N LEU A 72 5.71 1.26 9.79
CA LEU A 72 7.04 1.53 9.25
C LEU A 72 8.06 0.86 10.16
N VAL A 73 8.75 -0.16 9.65
CA VAL A 73 9.69 -0.97 10.44
C VAL A 73 11.14 -0.62 10.15
N GLU A 74 11.43 -0.16 8.94
CA GLU A 74 12.78 0.19 8.51
C GLU A 74 12.77 1.27 7.43
N ILE A 75 13.76 2.16 7.47
CA ILE A 75 14.13 3.04 6.38
C ILE A 75 15.55 2.67 5.99
N ALA A 76 15.69 1.89 4.91
CA ALA A 76 16.99 1.54 4.34
C ALA A 76 17.49 2.68 3.45
N GLN A 77 18.69 2.53 2.87
CA GLN A 77 19.30 3.60 2.08
C GLN A 77 18.47 3.99 0.84
N LEU A 78 17.71 3.06 0.26
CA LEU A 78 16.97 3.27 -1.01
C LEU A 78 15.47 3.00 -0.95
N PHE A 79 14.96 2.42 0.14
CA PHE A 79 13.56 2.03 0.27
C PHE A 79 13.07 2.07 1.72
N ALA A 80 11.76 2.22 1.88
CA ALA A 80 11.09 2.11 3.18
C ALA A 80 10.36 0.77 3.28
N VAL A 81 10.48 0.09 4.42
CA VAL A 81 9.83 -1.21 4.67
C VAL A 81 8.66 -1.02 5.61
N PHE A 82 7.49 -1.49 5.19
CA PHE A 82 6.27 -1.51 5.99
C PHE A 82 5.84 -2.94 6.28
N LYS A 83 5.63 -3.25 7.55
CA LYS A 83 4.86 -4.42 7.93
C LYS A 83 3.37 -4.11 7.77
N VAL A 84 2.65 -5.00 7.08
CA VAL A 84 1.23 -4.81 6.80
C VAL A 84 0.40 -5.84 7.57
N GLN A 85 -0.70 -5.36 8.14
CA GLN A 85 -1.73 -6.20 8.76
C GLN A 85 -3.08 -5.86 8.14
N VAL A 86 -3.81 -6.88 7.71
CA VAL A 86 -5.17 -6.74 7.17
C VAL A 86 -6.16 -7.29 8.20
N LYS A 87 -7.21 -6.54 8.48
CA LYS A 87 -8.30 -6.93 9.39
C LYS A 87 -9.66 -6.82 8.68
N GLY A 88 -10.59 -7.68 9.07
CA GLY A 88 -11.94 -7.76 8.51
C GLY A 88 -12.03 -8.78 7.37
N GLN A 89 -13.25 -9.29 7.12
CA GLN A 89 -13.52 -10.30 6.09
C GLN A 89 -13.82 -9.71 4.71
N GLY A 90 -13.80 -8.37 4.60
CA GLY A 90 -14.28 -7.66 3.43
C GLY A 90 -15.80 -7.76 3.28
N THR A 91 -16.38 -6.93 2.42
CA THR A 91 -17.76 -7.09 1.98
C THR A 91 -17.80 -7.95 0.71
N PRO A 92 -18.81 -8.82 0.52
CA PRO A 92 -18.93 -9.68 -0.67
C PRO A 92 -19.12 -8.95 -2.01
N GLU A 93 -19.09 -7.62 -2.04
CA GLU A 93 -19.22 -6.86 -3.28
C GLU A 93 -18.14 -7.31 -4.27
N ASP A 94 -18.57 -7.55 -5.52
CA ASP A 94 -17.83 -8.25 -6.56
C ASP A 94 -16.35 -7.80 -6.64
N PRO A 95 -15.42 -8.74 -6.90
CA PRO A 95 -14.03 -8.38 -7.17
C PRO A 95 -14.03 -7.30 -8.24
N VAL A 96 -13.25 -6.23 -8.01
CA VAL A 96 -13.20 -5.07 -8.91
C VAL A 96 -12.92 -5.55 -10.34
N GLU A 97 -13.98 -5.64 -11.14
CA GLU A 97 -13.88 -5.90 -12.56
C GLU A 97 -13.14 -4.73 -13.20
N ILE A 98 -12.12 -5.08 -13.98
CA ILE A 98 -11.29 -4.15 -14.72
C ILE A 98 -11.75 -4.16 -16.17
N ASN A 99 -12.34 -3.04 -16.59
CA ASN A 99 -12.33 -2.62 -18.00
C ASN A 99 -11.01 -1.93 -18.30
#